data_AF-A0A971AWQ9-F1
#
_entry.id   AF-A0A971AWQ9-F1
#
_cell.length_a   1.000
_cell.length_b   1.000
_cell.length_c   1.000
_cell.angle_alpha   90.00
_cell.angle_beta   90.00
_cell.angle_gamma   90.00
#
_symmetry.space_group_name_H-M   'P 1'
#
loop_
_entity.id
_entity.type
_entity.pdbx_description
1 polymer ?
#
loop_
_entity_poly.entity_id
_entity_poly.type
_entity_poly.pdbx_seq_one_letter_code
_entity_poly.pdbx_strand_id
1 'polypeptide(L)'
;MIVCSKCGNKAQDGAIFCDQCGNRLVEQEPVAGVASTAPAPVAAPVAAPSNTLTCPSCGFSNVPGEAFCENCGTKLAALEPESAPAPAP
;
A
#
# COMPACT_ATOMS: atom_id res chain seq x y z
N MET A 1 -18.00 -1.32 29.85
CA MET A 1 -16.59 -1.36 29.40
C MET A 1 -16.22 -2.82 29.23
N ILE A 2 -15.56 -3.20 28.14
CA ILE A 2 -15.15 -4.58 27.87
C ILE A 2 -13.64 -4.74 28.13
N VAL A 3 -13.21 -5.90 28.62
CA VAL A 3 -11.78 -6.16 28.86
C VAL A 3 -11.21 -6.94 27.68
N CYS A 4 -10.12 -6.44 27.11
CA CYS A 4 -9.40 -7.11 26.05
C CYS A 4 -8.79 -8.41 26.56
N SER A 5 -9.24 -9.55 26.06
CA SER A 5 -8.69 -10.86 26.45
C SER A 5 -7.22 -11.07 26.05
N LYS A 6 -6.67 -10.22 25.16
CA LYS A 6 -5.30 -10.33 24.64
C LYS A 6 -4.27 -9.52 25.45
N CYS A 7 -4.67 -8.40 26.05
CA CYS A 7 -3.74 -7.56 26.83
C CYS A 7 -4.26 -7.15 28.22
N GLY A 8 -5.51 -7.50 28.56
CA GLY A 8 -6.13 -7.18 29.85
C GLY A 8 -6.61 -5.73 30.00
N ASN A 9 -6.38 -4.85 29.02
CA ASN A 9 -6.84 -3.47 29.09
C ASN A 9 -8.35 -3.33 28.87
N LYS A 10 -8.93 -2.32 29.52
CA LYS A 10 -10.34 -1.96 29.37
C LYS A 10 -10.53 -1.14 28.09
N ALA A 11 -11.45 -1.56 27.25
CA ALA A 11 -11.90 -0.84 26.07
C ALA A 11 -13.34 -0.35 26.23
N GLN A 12 -13.69 0.65 25.43
CA GLN A 12 -15.04 1.21 25.39
C GLN A 12 -16.02 0.17 24.83
N ASP A 13 -17.26 0.19 25.33
CA ASP A 13 -18.32 -0.67 24.82
C ASP A 13 -18.60 -0.33 23.35
N GLY A 14 -18.56 -1.33 22.46
CA GLY A 14 -18.67 -1.14 21.02
C GLY A 14 -17.35 -0.85 20.28
N ALA A 15 -16.20 -0.84 20.99
CA ALA A 15 -14.90 -0.73 20.33
C ALA A 15 -14.61 -1.97 19.48
N ILE A 16 -14.33 -1.76 18.19
CA ILE A 16 -14.02 -2.85 17.25
C ILE A 16 -12.61 -3.39 17.50
N PHE A 17 -11.68 -2.52 17.88
CA PHE A 17 -10.27 -2.82 18.14
C PHE A 17 -9.86 -2.25 19.50
N CYS A 18 -8.98 -2.97 20.19
CA CYS A 18 -8.35 -2.49 21.41
C CYS A 18 -7.31 -1.41 21.07
N ASP A 19 -7.48 -0.22 21.61
CA ASP A 19 -6.59 0.94 21.42
C ASP A 19 -5.18 0.72 22.00
N GLN A 20 -5.04 -0.19 22.96
CA GLN A 20 -3.75 -0.47 23.62
C GLN A 20 -2.92 -1.57 22.95
N CYS A 21 -3.55 -2.53 22.27
CA CYS A 21 -2.83 -3.68 21.70
C CYS A 21 -3.21 -4.05 20.26
N GLY A 22 -4.15 -3.29 19.67
CA GLY A 22 -4.64 -3.49 18.30
C GLY A 22 -5.55 -4.70 18.10
N ASN A 23 -5.78 -5.54 19.13
CA ASN A 23 -6.55 -6.76 18.95
C ASN A 23 -8.04 -6.45 18.72
N ARG A 24 -8.65 -7.16 17.77
CA ARG A 24 -10.10 -7.03 17.53
C ARG A 24 -10.86 -7.57 18.74
N LEU A 25 -11.83 -6.81 19.24
CA LEU A 25 -12.60 -7.16 20.44
C LEU A 25 -13.97 -7.76 20.12
N VAL A 26 -14.40 -7.62 18.88
CA VAL A 26 -15.65 -8.20 18.37
C VAL A 26 -15.32 -9.34 17.40
N GLU A 27 -15.74 -10.54 17.78
CA GLU A 27 -15.82 -11.71 16.90
C GLU A 27 -17.01 -11.46 15.94
N GLN A 28 -16.79 -11.55 14.62
CA GLN A 28 -17.61 -10.88 13.62
C GLN A 28 -19.03 -11.45 13.45
N GLU A 29 -20.08 -10.63 13.62
CA GLU A 29 -21.28 -10.74 12.77
C GLU A 29 -21.04 -9.87 11.53
N PRO A 30 -21.02 -10.46 10.32
CA PRO A 30 -20.78 -9.73 9.09
C PRO A 30 -22.03 -8.91 8.75
N VAL A 31 -21.99 -7.61 9.03
CA VAL A 31 -22.91 -6.67 8.40
C VAL A 31 -22.56 -6.61 6.90
N ALA A 32 -23.29 -7.42 6.12
CA ALA A 32 -23.41 -7.21 4.70
C ALA A 32 -23.84 -5.75 4.45
N GLY A 33 -22.99 -5.00 3.76
CA GLY A 33 -23.35 -3.68 3.24
C GLY A 33 -23.09 -2.50 4.17
N VAL A 34 -21.83 -2.11 4.29
CA VAL A 34 -21.49 -0.68 4.20
C VAL A 34 -20.65 -0.50 2.96
N ALA A 35 -21.36 -0.41 1.84
CA ALA A 35 -20.92 0.39 0.72
C ALA A 35 -20.75 1.83 1.24
N SER A 36 -19.56 2.10 1.78
CA SER A 36 -19.13 3.46 2.03
C SER A 36 -18.80 4.05 0.66
N THR A 37 -19.64 5.00 0.26
CA THR A 37 -19.55 5.80 -0.95
C THR A 37 -18.12 6.31 -1.14
N ALA A 38 -17.43 5.74 -2.13
CA ALA A 38 -16.34 6.43 -2.79
C ALA A 38 -16.93 7.69 -3.44
N PRO A 39 -16.38 8.91 -3.22
CA PRO A 39 -16.60 9.96 -4.21
C PRO A 39 -16.05 9.41 -5.53
N ALA A 40 -16.88 9.40 -6.57
CA ALA A 40 -16.45 9.02 -7.90
C ALA A 40 -15.21 9.84 -8.29
N PRO A 41 -14.04 9.23 -8.56
CA PRO A 41 -12.97 9.98 -9.19
C PRO A 41 -13.39 10.22 -10.64
N VAL A 42 -13.86 11.43 -10.90
CA VAL A 42 -13.93 12.00 -12.24
C VAL A 42 -12.51 12.29 -12.74
N ALA A 43 -11.87 11.27 -13.29
CA ALA A 43 -10.92 11.38 -14.39
C ALA A 43 -10.40 9.97 -14.70
N ALA A 44 -10.46 9.59 -15.96
CA ALA A 44 -9.89 8.36 -16.49
C ALA A 44 -8.48 8.12 -15.92
N PRO A 45 -8.11 6.87 -15.58
CA PRO A 45 -6.71 6.56 -15.32
C PRO A 45 -5.98 6.81 -16.63
N VAL A 46 -5.20 7.89 -16.67
CA VAL A 46 -4.12 8.00 -17.64
C VAL A 46 -3.19 6.86 -17.26
N ALA A 47 -3.32 5.75 -17.98
CA ALA A 47 -2.42 4.62 -17.89
C ALA A 47 -1.04 5.12 -18.35
N ALA A 48 -0.29 5.71 -17.42
CA ALA A 48 1.15 5.68 -17.52
C ALA A 48 1.54 4.20 -17.34
N PRO A 49 2.33 3.61 -18.27
CA PRO A 49 2.84 2.28 -18.05
C PRO A 49 3.76 2.33 -16.83
N SER A 50 3.25 1.90 -15.68
CA SER A 50 4.06 1.61 -14.50
C SER A 50 4.88 0.37 -14.79
N ASN A 51 5.91 0.51 -15.63
CA ASN A 51 6.92 -0.52 -15.86
C ASN A 51 7.82 -0.60 -14.62
N THR A 52 7.25 -0.97 -13.49
CA THR A 52 7.95 -1.20 -12.24
C THR A 52 8.96 -2.33 -12.42
N LEU A 53 10.22 -2.08 -12.06
CA LEU A 53 11.32 -3.03 -12.15
C LEU A 53 11.50 -3.76 -10.82
N THR A 54 11.22 -5.06 -10.80
CA THR A 54 11.40 -5.88 -9.59
C THR A 54 12.87 -6.21 -9.38
N CYS A 55 13.39 -5.90 -8.21
CA CYS A 55 14.75 -6.22 -7.82
C CYS A 55 14.92 -7.75 -7.69
N PRO A 56 15.86 -8.38 -8.41
CA PRO A 56 16.08 -9.82 -8.33
C PRO A 56 16.72 -10.27 -7.00
N SER A 57 17.30 -9.34 -6.23
CA SER A 57 17.93 -9.67 -4.94
C SER A 57 16.96 -9.67 -3.77
N CYS A 58 15.96 -8.79 -3.76
CA CYS A 58 15.06 -8.62 -2.61
C CYS A 58 13.57 -8.63 -2.95
N GLY A 59 13.21 -8.65 -4.24
CA GLY A 59 11.81 -8.60 -4.68
C GLY A 59 11.15 -7.21 -4.61
N PHE A 60 11.90 -6.17 -4.22
CA PHE A 60 11.35 -4.82 -4.14
C PHE A 60 11.05 -4.23 -5.53
N SER A 61 9.94 -3.50 -5.62
CA SER A 61 9.43 -2.87 -6.83
C SER A 61 10.01 -1.48 -7.00
N ASN A 62 11.00 -1.31 -7.88
CA ASN A 62 11.69 -0.03 -8.12
C ASN A 62 11.15 0.66 -9.38
N VAL A 63 11.46 1.94 -9.52
CA VAL A 63 11.10 2.74 -10.70
C VAL A 63 12.04 2.38 -11.87
N PRO A 64 11.54 2.25 -13.10
CA PRO A 64 12.40 2.03 -14.27
C PRO A 64 13.35 3.22 -14.47
N GLY A 65 14.62 2.93 -14.72
CA GLY A 65 15.68 3.95 -14.83
C GLY A 65 16.50 4.17 -13.56
N GLU A 66 16.14 3.54 -12.44
CA GLU A 66 16.99 3.55 -11.24
C GLU A 66 18.21 2.64 -11.40
N ALA A 67 19.39 3.16 -11.02
CA ALA A 67 20.64 2.42 -11.09
C ALA A 67 20.82 1.42 -9.93
N PHE A 68 20.12 1.64 -8.82
CA PHE A 68 20.22 0.84 -7.59
C PHE A 68 18.85 0.65 -6.97
N CYS A 69 18.64 -0.49 -6.32
CA CYS A 69 17.44 -0.78 -5.57
C CYS A 69 17.36 0.12 -4.33
N GLU A 70 16.27 0.86 -4.18
CA GLU A 70 16.05 1.78 -3.05
C GLU A 70 15.92 1.05 -1.71
N ASN A 71 15.56 -0.24 -1.74
CA ASN A 71 15.38 -1.06 -0.54
C ASN A 71 16.64 -1.82 -0.11
N CYS A 72 17.47 -2.29 -1.05
CA CYS A 72 18.62 -3.16 -0.72
C CYS A 72 19.97 -2.74 -1.31
N GLY A 73 20.01 -1.69 -2.14
CA GLY A 73 21.23 -1.18 -2.76
C GLY A 73 21.80 -2.04 -3.90
N THR A 74 21.13 -3.13 -4.28
CA THR A 74 21.55 -3.94 -5.45
C THR A 74 21.50 -3.11 -6.72
N LYS A 75 22.55 -3.17 -7.53
CA LYS A 75 22.55 -2.57 -8.87
C LYS A 75 21.44 -3.16 -9.73
N LEU A 76 20.53 -2.32 -10.17
CA LEU A 76 19.50 -2.71 -11.13
C LEU A 76 20.10 -2.50 -12.52
N ALA A 77 20.00 -3.52 -13.38
CA ALA A 77 20.36 -3.37 -14.79
C ALA A 77 19.30 -2.46 -15.41
N ALA A 78 19.55 -1.15 -15.38
CA ALA A 78 18.71 -0.14 -15.96
C ALA A 78 18.48 -0.51 -17.43
N LEU A 79 17.28 -1.02 -17.73
CA LEU A 79 16.74 -0.95 -19.07
C LEU A 79 16.59 0.55 -19.32
N GLU A 80 17.50 1.07 -20.13
CA GLU A 80 17.66 2.48 -20.40
C GLU A 80 16.28 3.11 -20.65
N PRO A 81 15.92 4.21 -19.96
CA PRO A 81 14.79 5.01 -20.38
C PRO A 81 15.17 5.62 -21.73
N GLU A 82 14.81 4.94 -22.82
CA GLU A 82 14.71 5.57 -24.13
C GLU A 82 13.55 6.57 -24.05
N SER A 83 13.85 7.74 -23.51
CA SER A 83 12.98 8.91 -23.53
C SER A 83 13.84 10.16 -23.41
N ALA A 84 14.38 10.55 -24.56
CA ALA A 84 14.52 11.94 -24.91
C ALA A 84 14.04 12.11 -26.35
N PRO A 85 12.81 12.60 -26.62
CA PRO A 85 12.59 13.29 -27.88
C PRO A 85 13.44 14.55 -27.81
N ALA A 86 14.45 14.64 -28.68
CA ALA A 86 15.27 15.82 -28.84
C ALA A 86 14.38 17.07 -29.04
N PRO A 87 14.63 18.20 -28.36
CA PRO A 87 13.98 19.45 -28.72
C PRO A 87 14.43 19.82 -30.14
N ALA A 88 13.48 19.90 -31.08
CA ALA A 88 13.73 20.33 -32.45
C ALA A 88 14.15 21.82 -32.50
N PRO A 89 14.96 22.24 -33.51
CA PRO A 89 15.60 23.55 -33.59
C PRO A 89 14.63 24.73 -33.83
#